data_AF-A0AAN8E5R0-F1
#
_entry.id   AF-A0AAN8E5R0-F1
#
_cell.length_a   1.000
_cell.length_b   1.000
_cell.length_c   1.000
_cell.angle_alpha   90.00
_cell.angle_beta   90.00
_cell.angle_gamma   90.00
#
_symmetry.space_group_name_H-M   'P 1'
#
loop_
_entity.id
_entity.type
_entity.pdbx_description
1 polymer ?
#
loop_
_entity_poly.entity_id
_entity_poly.type
_entity_poly.pdbx_seq_one_letter_code
_entity_poly.pdbx_strand_id
1 'polypeptide(L)'
;MTTYVKRIESLNRYPGQHAVDASQAEEVMEFKGEELRVGRSPIIDSAQFIRAVEDNMKERLFTTTANRAQVSVAANRKEAYNSLINQMAVLNPDNWDHDNPRFGDNEVRALCDVLHVNQQEAHLGFTEYKASGGRNIPNKMKKLLMAVDTLSPSNADCERGFSTMNNIITEYRSKLTTTNAANLLFISSVGPPCRQWDPLPYVKTWLGKGRRAAHSTSCMACRYTEEESYFSPLWKMWKSV
;
A
#
# COMPACT_ATOMS: atom_id res chain seq x y z
N MET A 1 -13.93 6.56 -0.06
CA MET A 1 -12.97 7.37 -0.85
C MET A 1 -13.68 8.23 -1.90
N THR A 2 -14.63 7.67 -2.65
CA THR A 2 -15.46 8.37 -3.66
C THR A 2 -16.22 9.59 -3.11
N THR A 3 -16.72 9.52 -1.87
CA THR A 3 -17.40 10.63 -1.19
C THR A 3 -16.48 11.84 -0.97
N TYR A 4 -15.19 11.62 -0.72
CA TYR A 4 -14.22 12.70 -0.54
C TYR A 4 -13.92 13.43 -1.85
N VAL A 5 -13.75 12.67 -2.95
CA VAL A 5 -13.58 13.24 -4.30
C VAL A 5 -14.82 14.07 -4.68
N LYS A 6 -16.03 13.55 -4.44
CA LYS A 6 -17.29 14.30 -4.65
C LYS A 6 -17.37 15.58 -3.82
N ARG A 7 -16.84 15.57 -2.60
CA ARG A 7 -16.79 16.76 -1.74
C ARG A 7 -15.82 17.81 -2.28
N ILE A 8 -14.70 17.41 -2.87
CA ILE A 8 -13.76 18.33 -3.53
C ILE A 8 -14.40 18.90 -4.80
N GLU A 9 -15.02 18.06 -5.63
CA GLU A 9 -15.78 18.48 -6.82
C GLU A 9 -16.86 19.50 -6.46
N SER A 10 -17.55 19.31 -5.32
CA SER A 10 -18.59 20.23 -4.87
C SER A 10 -18.08 21.65 -4.57
N LEU A 11 -16.78 21.83 -4.31
CA LEU A 11 -16.19 23.16 -4.06
C LEU A 11 -16.29 24.08 -5.28
N ASN A 12 -16.46 23.52 -6.48
CA ASN A 12 -16.66 24.30 -7.69
C ASN A 12 -18.05 24.96 -7.73
N ARG A 13 -19.03 24.41 -7.01
CA ARG A 13 -20.40 24.96 -6.92
C ARG A 13 -20.71 25.59 -5.57
N TYR A 14 -20.12 25.05 -4.52
CA TYR A 14 -20.33 25.44 -3.13
C TYR A 14 -18.98 25.77 -2.50
N PRO A 15 -18.52 27.04 -2.61
CA PRO A 15 -17.24 27.45 -2.05
C PRO A 15 -17.24 27.24 -0.52
N GLY A 16 -16.10 26.80 0.00
CA GLY A 16 -15.91 26.66 1.44
C GLY A 16 -15.83 28.02 2.14
N GLN A 17 -16.01 28.04 3.46
CA GLN A 17 -15.99 29.27 4.26
C GLN A 17 -14.76 30.15 3.98
N HIS A 18 -13.57 29.55 3.92
CA HIS A 18 -12.35 30.31 3.64
C HIS A 18 -12.28 30.92 2.24
N ALA A 19 -12.94 30.30 1.25
CA ALA A 19 -13.02 30.89 -0.08
C ALA A 19 -13.97 32.08 -0.08
N VAL A 20 -15.09 32.00 0.66
CA VAL A 20 -16.01 33.12 0.86
C VAL A 20 -15.33 34.27 1.61
N ASP A 21 -14.63 33.98 2.72
CA ASP A 21 -13.89 34.96 3.50
C ASP A 21 -12.83 35.66 2.64
N ALA A 22 -12.16 34.92 1.75
CA ALA A 22 -11.16 35.47 0.83
C ALA A 22 -11.78 36.38 -0.23
N SER A 23 -12.92 36.00 -0.82
CA SER A 23 -13.64 36.85 -1.78
C SER A 23 -14.15 38.14 -1.12
N GLN A 24 -14.67 38.05 0.10
CA GLN A 24 -15.11 39.23 0.84
C GLN A 24 -13.94 40.16 1.18
N ALA A 25 -12.79 39.59 1.55
CA ALA A 25 -11.58 40.36 1.81
C ALA A 25 -11.02 41.04 0.55
N GLU A 26 -11.15 40.41 -0.61
CA GLU A 26 -10.79 41.02 -1.90
C GLU A 26 -11.70 42.22 -2.23
N GLU A 27 -13.01 42.12 -1.99
CA GLU A 27 -13.95 43.23 -2.19
C GLU A 27 -13.67 44.42 -1.25
N VAL A 28 -13.33 44.14 0.00
CA VAL A 28 -13.07 45.17 1.03
C VAL A 28 -11.62 45.67 0.99
N MET A 29 -10.73 44.99 0.23
CA MET A 29 -9.28 45.26 0.19
C MET A 29 -8.61 45.21 1.55
N GLU A 30 -9.14 44.39 2.46
CA GLU A 30 -8.64 44.22 3.83
C GLU A 30 -8.84 42.77 4.26
N PHE A 31 -7.81 42.15 4.85
CA PHE A 31 -7.91 40.82 5.44
C PHE A 31 -7.36 40.82 6.85
N LYS A 32 -8.22 40.49 7.83
CA LYS A 32 -7.84 40.41 9.27
C LYS A 32 -7.17 41.69 9.81
N GLY A 33 -7.62 42.87 9.39
CA GLY A 33 -7.07 44.15 9.86
C GLY A 33 -5.86 44.67 9.06
N GLU A 34 -5.43 43.96 8.01
CA GLU A 34 -4.31 44.36 7.16
C GLU A 34 -4.82 44.74 5.76
N GLU A 35 -4.39 45.90 5.25
CA GLU A 35 -4.72 46.35 3.88
C GLU A 35 -4.07 45.46 2.83
N LEU A 36 -4.87 44.99 1.88
CA LEU A 36 -4.41 44.16 0.77
C LEU A 36 -3.81 45.01 -0.34
N ARG A 37 -2.79 44.47 -1.01
CA ARG A 37 -2.16 45.09 -2.19
C ARG A 37 -2.23 44.12 -3.36
N VAL A 38 -2.48 44.66 -4.55
CA VAL A 38 -2.50 43.87 -5.78
C VAL A 38 -1.08 43.39 -6.09
N GLY A 39 -0.86 42.08 -5.93
CA GLY A 39 0.39 41.42 -6.28
C GLY A 39 0.52 41.16 -7.78
N ARG A 40 1.75 40.87 -8.25
CA ARG A 40 2.03 40.49 -9.65
C ARG A 40 1.92 38.98 -9.91
N SER A 41 1.47 38.20 -8.92
CA SER A 41 1.38 36.75 -9.04
C SER A 41 0.32 36.37 -10.08
N PRO A 42 0.54 35.32 -10.88
CA PRO A 42 -0.45 34.83 -11.81
C PRO A 42 -1.71 34.38 -11.05
N ILE A 43 -2.87 34.79 -11.56
CA ILE A 43 -4.17 34.39 -11.01
C ILE A 43 -4.38 32.91 -11.38
N ILE A 44 -4.62 32.08 -10.38
CA ILE A 44 -4.98 30.68 -10.57
C ILE A 44 -6.50 30.60 -10.71
N ASP A 45 -6.98 30.07 -11.83
CA ASP A 45 -8.39 29.72 -11.97
C ASP A 45 -8.73 28.60 -10.98
N SER A 46 -9.54 28.94 -9.97
CA SER A 46 -9.94 28.03 -8.90
C SER A 46 -10.72 26.82 -9.42
N ALA A 47 -11.58 27.01 -10.43
CA ALA A 47 -12.35 25.93 -11.05
C ALA A 47 -11.45 25.01 -11.88
N GLN A 48 -10.46 25.56 -12.58
CA GLN A 48 -9.45 24.76 -13.27
C GLN A 48 -8.57 23.99 -12.29
N PHE A 49 -8.14 24.62 -11.19
CA PHE A 49 -7.34 23.99 -10.16
C PHE A 49 -8.09 22.83 -9.49
N ILE A 50 -9.34 23.04 -9.07
CA ILE A 50 -10.16 22.00 -8.43
C ILE A 50 -10.34 20.81 -9.39
N ARG A 51 -10.64 21.07 -10.67
CA ARG A 51 -10.74 20.01 -11.69
C ARG A 51 -9.43 19.25 -11.86
N ALA A 52 -8.30 19.95 -11.95
CA ALA A 52 -6.99 19.31 -12.08
C ALA A 52 -6.64 18.44 -10.87
N VAL A 53 -6.98 18.89 -9.65
CA VAL A 53 -6.82 18.10 -8.42
C VAL A 53 -7.71 16.86 -8.45
N GLU A 54 -8.99 17.03 -8.82
CA GLU A 54 -9.95 15.94 -8.92
C GLU A 54 -9.49 14.86 -9.92
N ASP A 55 -9.07 15.27 -11.11
CA ASP A 55 -8.58 14.37 -12.16
C ASP A 55 -7.34 13.62 -11.70
N ASN A 56 -6.36 14.32 -11.10
CA ASN A 56 -5.18 13.69 -10.53
C ASN A 56 -5.54 12.69 -9.43
N MET A 57 -6.49 13.00 -8.55
CA MET A 57 -6.95 12.08 -7.52
C MET A 57 -7.63 10.86 -8.14
N LYS A 58 -8.50 11.05 -9.14
CA LYS A 58 -9.18 9.95 -9.82
C LYS A 58 -8.18 9.03 -10.53
N GLU A 59 -7.22 9.59 -11.23
CA GLU A 59 -6.19 8.82 -11.94
C GLU A 59 -5.30 8.00 -11.00
N ARG A 60 -4.99 8.54 -9.81
CA ARG A 60 -4.08 7.90 -8.85
C ARG A 60 -4.77 6.92 -7.90
N LEU A 61 -6.05 7.13 -7.61
CA LEU A 61 -6.80 6.32 -6.64
C LEU A 61 -7.61 5.18 -7.28
N PHE A 62 -8.05 5.33 -8.53
CA PHE A 62 -8.92 4.35 -9.20
C PHE A 62 -8.16 3.54 -10.26
N THR A 63 -7.01 2.99 -9.88
CA THR A 63 -6.13 2.19 -10.73
C THR A 63 -5.32 1.17 -9.91
N THR A 64 -4.85 0.10 -10.53
CA THR A 64 -4.05 -0.96 -9.88
C THR A 64 -2.52 -0.74 -9.98
N THR A 65 -2.03 0.48 -10.26
CA THR A 65 -0.58 0.75 -10.41
C THR A 65 -0.16 2.12 -9.90
N ALA A 66 1.10 2.24 -9.47
CA ALA A 66 1.76 3.50 -9.12
C ALA A 66 1.99 4.43 -10.34
N ASN A 67 2.26 5.72 -10.08
CA ASN A 67 2.45 6.75 -11.10
C ASN A 67 3.50 6.35 -12.17
N ARG A 68 3.20 6.65 -13.45
CA ARG A 68 4.05 6.47 -14.67
C ARG A 68 4.00 5.11 -15.38
N ALA A 69 2.84 4.46 -15.48
CA ALA A 69 2.64 3.37 -16.45
C ALA A 69 2.49 3.92 -17.89
N GLN A 70 2.88 3.15 -18.90
CA GLN A 70 2.62 3.46 -20.32
C GLN A 70 1.10 3.61 -20.56
N VAL A 71 0.68 4.51 -21.45
CA VAL A 71 -0.74 4.90 -21.65
C VAL A 71 -1.64 3.70 -22.03
N SER A 72 -1.17 2.81 -22.92
CA SER A 72 -1.90 1.59 -23.31
C SER A 72 -2.08 0.60 -22.15
N VAL A 73 -1.11 0.59 -21.23
CA VAL A 73 -1.12 -0.25 -20.04
C VAL A 73 -2.03 0.36 -18.96
N ALA A 74 -2.19 1.68 -18.91
CA ALA A 74 -3.05 2.37 -17.96
C ALA A 74 -4.55 2.14 -18.20
N ALA A 75 -5.01 2.11 -19.47
CA ALA A 75 -6.42 1.90 -19.82
C ALA A 75 -6.93 0.52 -19.38
N ASN A 76 -6.23 -0.56 -19.77
CA ASN A 76 -6.54 -1.94 -19.36
C ASN A 76 -6.56 -2.12 -17.83
N ARG A 77 -5.81 -1.29 -17.09
CA ARG A 77 -5.68 -1.39 -15.63
C ARG A 77 -6.77 -0.63 -14.88
N LYS A 78 -7.29 0.45 -15.45
CA LYS A 78 -8.51 1.10 -14.96
C LYS A 78 -9.72 0.18 -15.12
N GLU A 79 -9.77 -0.55 -16.24
CA GLU A 79 -10.77 -1.60 -16.45
C GLU A 79 -10.62 -2.74 -15.44
N ALA A 80 -9.39 -3.19 -15.17
CA ALA A 80 -9.12 -4.20 -14.14
C ALA A 80 -9.53 -3.72 -12.73
N TYR A 81 -9.25 -2.45 -12.39
CA TYR A 81 -9.71 -1.85 -11.12
C TYR A 81 -11.24 -1.85 -11.04
N ASN A 82 -11.93 -1.36 -12.08
CA ASN A 82 -13.39 -1.34 -12.11
C ASN A 82 -13.98 -2.75 -12.03
N SER A 83 -13.35 -3.73 -12.72
CA SER A 83 -13.74 -5.13 -12.63
C SER A 83 -13.62 -5.66 -11.20
N LEU A 84 -12.50 -5.38 -10.52
CA LEU A 84 -12.30 -5.77 -9.12
C LEU A 84 -13.32 -5.12 -8.17
N ILE A 85 -13.61 -3.83 -8.35
CA ILE A 85 -14.63 -3.13 -7.55
C ILE A 85 -16.01 -3.71 -7.79
N ASN A 86 -16.37 -4.01 -9.03
CA ASN A 86 -17.65 -4.66 -9.37
C ASN A 86 -17.73 -6.06 -8.75
N GLN A 87 -16.62 -6.81 -8.75
CA GLN A 87 -16.55 -8.13 -8.10
C GLN A 87 -16.75 -8.03 -6.58
N MET A 88 -16.17 -7.02 -5.93
CA MET A 88 -16.38 -6.77 -4.50
C MET A 88 -17.79 -6.27 -4.21
N ALA A 89 -18.39 -5.49 -5.10
CA ALA A 89 -19.73 -4.92 -4.93
C ALA A 89 -20.80 -6.01 -4.80
N VAL A 90 -20.59 -7.18 -5.41
CA VAL A 90 -21.44 -8.37 -5.28
C VAL A 90 -21.48 -8.93 -3.86
N LEU A 91 -20.50 -8.62 -3.01
CA LEU A 91 -20.52 -9.05 -1.60
C LEU A 91 -21.50 -8.24 -0.74
N ASN A 92 -21.94 -7.07 -1.22
CA ASN A 92 -22.93 -6.25 -0.53
C ASN A 92 -24.37 -6.68 -0.91
N PRO A 93 -25.20 -7.10 0.06
CA PRO A 93 -26.60 -7.46 -0.18
C PRO A 93 -27.45 -6.39 -0.86
N ASP A 94 -27.16 -5.11 -0.64
CA ASP A 94 -27.91 -3.99 -1.23
C ASP A 94 -27.80 -3.93 -2.77
N ASN A 95 -26.77 -4.55 -3.34
CA ASN A 95 -26.50 -4.54 -4.77
C ASN A 95 -27.06 -5.78 -5.48
N TRP A 96 -27.76 -6.67 -4.77
CA TRP A 96 -28.21 -7.93 -5.35
C TRP A 96 -29.45 -7.79 -6.22
N ASP A 97 -29.38 -8.41 -7.39
CA ASP A 97 -30.59 -8.76 -8.13
C ASP A 97 -31.27 -9.95 -7.42
N HIS A 98 -32.33 -9.65 -6.67
CA HIS A 98 -33.10 -10.65 -5.92
C HIS A 98 -33.85 -11.62 -6.83
N ASP A 99 -34.10 -11.27 -8.10
CA ASP A 99 -34.82 -12.10 -9.05
C ASP A 99 -33.91 -13.12 -9.74
N ASN A 100 -32.59 -12.91 -9.71
CA ASN A 100 -31.60 -13.80 -10.33
C ASN A 100 -30.87 -14.66 -9.29
N PRO A 101 -31.18 -15.98 -9.19
CA PRO A 101 -30.52 -16.88 -8.24
C PRO A 101 -29.01 -16.97 -8.42
N ARG A 102 -28.50 -16.81 -9.64
CA ARG A 102 -27.07 -16.92 -9.99
C ARG A 102 -26.32 -15.59 -10.02
N PHE A 103 -26.99 -14.49 -9.66
CA PHE A 103 -26.33 -13.18 -9.57
C PHE A 103 -25.12 -13.25 -8.64
N GLY A 104 -23.95 -12.85 -9.15
CA GLY A 104 -22.71 -12.79 -8.39
C GLY A 104 -21.79 -14.00 -8.49
N ASP A 105 -22.25 -15.11 -9.09
CA ASP A 105 -21.49 -16.37 -9.10
C ASP A 105 -20.15 -16.24 -9.84
N ASN A 106 -20.16 -15.56 -10.98
CA ASN A 106 -18.95 -15.41 -11.80
C ASN A 106 -17.98 -14.41 -11.16
N GLU A 107 -18.53 -13.36 -10.56
CA GLU A 107 -17.78 -12.32 -9.87
C GLU A 107 -17.07 -12.87 -8.63
N VAL A 108 -17.75 -13.71 -7.84
CA VAL A 108 -17.14 -14.37 -6.67
C VAL A 108 -16.04 -15.33 -7.10
N ARG A 109 -16.23 -16.07 -8.21
CA ARG A 109 -15.18 -16.95 -8.76
C ARG A 109 -13.95 -16.16 -9.19
N ALA A 110 -14.14 -15.10 -9.98
CA ALA A 110 -13.06 -14.23 -10.40
C ALA A 110 -12.33 -13.58 -9.21
N LEU A 111 -13.07 -13.18 -8.17
CA LEU A 111 -12.50 -12.63 -6.95
C LEU A 111 -11.67 -13.68 -6.19
N CYS A 112 -12.11 -14.93 -6.14
CA CYS A 112 -11.34 -16.02 -5.55
C CYS A 112 -10.03 -16.28 -6.30
N ASP A 113 -10.03 -16.18 -7.62
CA ASP A 113 -8.82 -16.33 -8.44
C ASP A 113 -7.82 -15.21 -8.15
N VAL A 114 -8.30 -13.96 -8.03
CA VAL A 114 -7.47 -12.78 -7.70
C VAL A 114 -6.89 -12.86 -6.29
N LEU A 115 -7.68 -13.29 -5.31
CA LEU A 115 -7.28 -13.34 -3.89
C LEU A 115 -6.66 -14.67 -3.48
N HIS A 116 -6.53 -15.61 -4.41
CA HIS A 116 -6.03 -16.97 -4.17
C HIS A 116 -6.75 -17.69 -3.02
N VAL A 117 -8.09 -17.58 -2.98
CA VAL A 117 -8.97 -18.24 -2.01
C VAL A 117 -9.62 -19.47 -2.64
N ASN A 118 -9.95 -20.49 -1.86
CA ASN A 118 -10.63 -21.68 -2.36
C ASN A 118 -12.00 -21.34 -2.97
N GLN A 119 -12.09 -21.46 -4.29
CA GLN A 119 -13.27 -21.13 -5.09
C GLN A 119 -14.51 -21.94 -4.71
N GLN A 120 -14.35 -23.24 -4.40
CA GLN A 120 -15.48 -24.11 -4.05
C GLN A 120 -16.07 -23.75 -2.69
N GLU A 121 -15.21 -23.58 -1.67
CA GLU A 121 -15.63 -23.15 -0.33
C GLU A 121 -16.32 -21.79 -0.39
N ALA A 122 -15.70 -20.83 -1.08
CA ALA A 122 -16.22 -19.47 -1.20
C ALA A 122 -17.54 -19.40 -1.96
N HIS A 123 -17.69 -20.14 -3.07
CA HIS A 123 -18.94 -20.18 -3.84
C HIS A 123 -20.09 -20.80 -3.01
N LEU A 124 -19.85 -21.93 -2.33
CA LEU A 124 -20.86 -22.53 -1.45
C LEU A 124 -21.23 -21.57 -0.31
N GLY A 125 -20.23 -20.91 0.29
CA GLY A 125 -20.45 -19.90 1.32
C GLY A 125 -21.25 -18.70 0.81
N PHE A 126 -21.01 -18.24 -0.42
CA PHE A 126 -21.75 -17.14 -1.03
C PHE A 126 -23.21 -17.52 -1.31
N THR A 127 -23.48 -18.73 -1.81
CA THR A 127 -24.86 -19.21 -2.02
C THR A 127 -25.63 -19.30 -0.70
N GLU A 128 -24.99 -19.81 0.36
CA GLU A 128 -25.57 -19.86 1.71
C GLU A 128 -25.81 -18.43 2.26
N TYR A 129 -24.86 -17.51 2.05
CA TYR A 129 -24.99 -16.10 2.45
C TYR A 129 -26.16 -15.41 1.74
N LYS A 130 -26.29 -15.62 0.43
CA LYS A 130 -27.38 -15.09 -0.38
C LYS A 130 -28.74 -15.65 0.04
N ALA A 131 -28.82 -16.96 0.31
CA ALA A 131 -30.03 -17.59 0.82
C ALA A 131 -30.48 -17.03 2.18
N SER A 132 -29.53 -16.56 3.01
CA SER A 132 -29.83 -15.87 4.27
C SER A 132 -30.26 -14.40 4.11
N GLY A 133 -30.31 -13.88 2.88
CA GLY A 133 -30.54 -12.46 2.61
C GLY A 133 -29.42 -11.56 3.12
N GLY A 134 -28.18 -12.07 3.20
CA GLY A 134 -27.03 -11.32 3.69
C GLY A 134 -26.95 -11.18 5.22
N ARG A 135 -27.81 -11.87 5.97
CA ARG A 135 -27.89 -11.73 7.44
C ARG A 135 -26.88 -12.57 8.20
N ASN A 136 -26.48 -13.71 7.63
CA ASN A 136 -25.61 -14.67 8.32
C ASN A 136 -24.42 -15.03 7.44
N ILE A 137 -23.21 -14.71 7.91
CA ILE A 137 -21.94 -14.96 7.19
C ILE A 137 -21.49 -16.40 7.44
N PRO A 138 -21.51 -17.29 6.43
CA PRO A 138 -21.12 -18.68 6.60
C PRO A 138 -19.61 -18.82 6.83
N ASN A 139 -19.21 -19.83 7.61
CA ASN A 139 -17.79 -20.08 7.91
C ASN A 139 -16.93 -20.26 6.65
N LYS A 140 -17.49 -20.86 5.59
CA LYS A 140 -16.82 -21.08 4.30
C LYS A 140 -16.51 -19.77 3.55
N MET A 141 -17.27 -18.71 3.82
CA MET A 141 -17.11 -17.39 3.19
C MET A 141 -16.15 -16.47 3.95
N LYS A 142 -15.88 -16.74 5.24
CA LYS A 142 -15.06 -15.87 6.11
C LYS A 142 -13.67 -15.60 5.55
N LYS A 143 -13.03 -16.60 4.93
CA LYS A 143 -11.69 -16.42 4.32
C LYS A 143 -11.72 -15.40 3.18
N LEU A 144 -12.77 -15.44 2.35
CA LEU A 144 -12.93 -14.50 1.24
C LEU A 144 -13.16 -13.08 1.76
N LEU A 145 -14.07 -12.91 2.73
CA LEU A 145 -14.34 -11.61 3.35
C LEU A 145 -13.08 -11.04 4.01
N MET A 146 -12.37 -11.85 4.79
CA MET A 146 -11.11 -11.45 5.41
C MET A 146 -10.06 -11.03 4.36
N ALA A 147 -9.94 -11.76 3.26
CA ALA A 147 -9.03 -11.39 2.18
C ALA A 147 -9.42 -10.04 1.53
N VAL A 148 -10.72 -9.77 1.33
CA VAL A 148 -11.20 -8.49 0.81
C VAL A 148 -10.96 -7.36 1.81
N ASP A 149 -11.28 -7.56 3.08
CA ASP A 149 -11.14 -6.55 4.15
C ASP A 149 -9.67 -6.20 4.44
N THR A 150 -8.73 -7.07 4.07
CA THR A 150 -7.28 -6.82 4.24
C THR A 150 -6.65 -6.03 3.10
N LEU A 151 -7.37 -5.81 2.00
CA LEU A 151 -6.85 -5.01 0.90
C LEU A 151 -6.76 -3.55 1.32
N SER A 152 -5.54 -2.99 1.31
CA SER A 152 -5.38 -1.57 1.58
C SER A 152 -6.02 -0.76 0.44
N PRO A 153 -6.88 0.22 0.75
CA PRO A 153 -7.53 1.06 -0.27
C PRO A 153 -6.56 2.07 -0.90
N SER A 154 -5.30 2.13 -0.45
CA SER A 154 -4.32 3.10 -0.93
C SER A 154 -2.90 2.56 -0.86
N ASN A 155 -2.04 3.06 -1.76
CA ASN A 155 -0.60 2.83 -1.70
C ASN A 155 0.10 3.64 -0.58
N ALA A 156 -0.61 4.49 0.16
CA ALA A 156 -0.03 5.33 1.21
C ALA A 156 0.70 4.52 2.30
N ASP A 157 0.20 3.33 2.64
CA ASP A 157 0.87 2.44 3.60
C ASP A 157 2.22 1.95 3.05
N CYS A 158 2.30 1.66 1.75
CA CYS A 158 3.53 1.31 1.07
C CYS A 158 4.49 2.51 0.99
N GLU A 159 3.99 3.71 0.70
CA GLU A 159 4.80 4.95 0.65
C GLU A 159 5.42 5.28 2.02
N ARG A 160 4.69 5.03 3.11
CA ARG A 160 5.23 5.10 4.48
C ARG A 160 6.37 4.09 4.67
N GLY A 161 6.19 2.85 4.19
CA GLY A 161 7.24 1.83 4.20
C GLY A 161 8.50 2.25 3.44
N PHE A 162 8.35 2.84 2.26
CA PHE A 162 9.48 3.38 1.48
C PHE A 162 10.15 4.58 2.17
N SER A 163 9.37 5.44 2.82
CA SER A 163 9.93 6.55 3.61
C SER A 163 10.79 6.03 4.76
N THR A 164 10.33 4.99 5.45
CA THR A 164 11.10 4.28 6.49
C THR A 164 12.36 3.63 5.92
N MET A 165 12.29 3.10 4.69
CA MET A 165 13.46 2.52 4.00
C MET A 165 14.60 3.52 3.85
N ASN A 166 14.31 4.80 3.62
CA ASN A 166 15.33 5.84 3.50
C ASN A 166 16.17 6.00 4.78
N ASN A 167 15.62 5.66 5.95
CA ASN A 167 16.39 5.65 7.21
C ASN A 167 17.32 4.43 7.33
N ILE A 168 16.99 3.33 6.65
CA ILE A 168 17.72 2.06 6.71
C ILE A 168 18.82 2.03 5.64
N ILE A 169 18.46 2.38 4.41
CA ILE A 169 19.34 2.41 3.24
C ILE A 169 19.77 3.86 3.02
N THR A 170 20.87 4.24 3.65
CA THR A 170 21.54 5.53 3.43
C THR A 170 22.76 5.34 2.55
N GLU A 171 23.32 6.43 2.00
CA GLU A 171 24.53 6.37 1.17
C GLU A 171 25.67 5.59 1.86
N TYR A 172 25.84 5.76 3.18
CA TYR A 172 26.82 5.06 3.99
C TYR A 172 26.43 3.62 4.38
N ARG A 173 25.13 3.29 4.41
CA ARG A 173 24.59 1.93 4.72
C ARG A 173 24.14 1.15 3.48
N SER A 174 24.51 1.60 2.29
CA SER A 174 24.12 1.05 0.98
C SER A 174 24.60 -0.38 0.70
N LYS A 175 25.46 -0.96 1.57
CA LYS A 175 25.98 -2.34 1.43
C LYS A 175 25.12 -3.43 2.09
N LEU A 176 23.92 -3.10 2.58
CA LEU A 176 23.02 -4.11 3.13
C LEU A 176 22.54 -5.06 2.02
N THR A 177 22.55 -6.36 2.29
CA THR A 177 21.90 -7.33 1.41
C THR A 177 20.38 -7.10 1.41
N THR A 178 19.71 -7.46 0.31
CA THR A 178 18.25 -7.35 0.19
C THR A 178 17.52 -8.02 1.35
N THR A 179 17.99 -9.19 1.79
CA THR A 179 17.44 -9.90 2.95
C THR A 179 17.56 -9.10 4.24
N ASN A 180 18.71 -8.47 4.49
CA ASN A 180 18.92 -7.67 5.70
C ASN A 180 18.09 -6.38 5.67
N ALA A 181 18.00 -5.73 4.51
CA ALA A 181 17.14 -4.56 4.32
C ALA A 181 15.65 -4.90 4.57
N ALA A 182 15.18 -6.02 4.02
CA ALA A 182 13.81 -6.51 4.23
C ALA A 182 13.53 -6.83 5.71
N ASN A 183 14.47 -7.49 6.39
CA ASN A 183 14.34 -7.80 7.82
C ASN A 183 14.27 -6.51 8.68
N LEU A 184 15.11 -5.51 8.38
CA LEU A 184 15.07 -4.22 9.10
C LEU A 184 13.78 -3.44 8.84
N LEU A 185 13.28 -3.48 7.60
CA LEU A 185 11.97 -2.91 7.27
C LEU A 185 10.85 -3.60 8.03
N PHE A 186 10.86 -4.92 8.09
CA PHE A 186 9.90 -5.70 8.86
C PHE A 186 9.91 -5.30 10.34
N ILE A 187 11.10 -5.25 10.96
CA ILE A 187 11.25 -4.80 12.35
C ILE A 187 10.75 -3.36 12.52
N SER A 188 11.02 -2.47 11.57
CA SER A 188 10.55 -1.09 11.68
C SER A 188 9.04 -0.93 11.49
N SER A 189 8.39 -1.82 10.74
CA SER A 189 6.95 -1.75 10.44
C SER A 189 6.09 -2.47 11.48
N VAL A 190 6.52 -3.64 11.96
CA VAL A 190 5.73 -4.52 12.84
C VAL A 190 6.50 -5.00 14.08
N GLY A 191 7.71 -4.49 14.31
CA GLY A 191 8.49 -4.85 15.48
C GLY A 191 7.84 -4.38 16.79
N PRO A 192 8.11 -5.07 17.90
CA PRO A 192 7.60 -4.65 19.20
C PRO A 192 8.20 -3.29 19.60
N PRO A 193 7.44 -2.45 20.32
CA PRO A 193 7.98 -1.23 20.90
C PRO A 193 9.25 -1.54 21.71
N CYS A 194 10.24 -0.64 21.70
CA CYS A 194 11.51 -0.86 22.39
C CYS A 194 11.35 -1.22 23.88
N ARG A 195 10.29 -0.74 24.53
CA ARG A 195 9.96 -1.02 25.94
C ARG A 195 9.48 -2.46 26.19
N GLN A 196 8.99 -3.14 25.17
CA GLN A 196 8.47 -4.51 25.22
C GLN A 196 9.42 -5.53 24.59
N TRP A 197 10.52 -5.06 23.98
CA TRP A 197 11.52 -5.93 23.39
C TRP A 197 12.48 -6.45 24.46
N ASP A 198 12.54 -7.77 24.64
CA ASP A 198 13.57 -8.42 25.44
C ASP A 198 14.76 -8.86 24.56
N PRO A 199 15.92 -8.19 24.67
CA PRO A 199 17.09 -8.56 23.88
C PRO A 199 17.83 -9.80 24.42
N LEU A 200 17.55 -10.25 25.66
CA LEU A 200 18.36 -11.27 26.34
C LEU A 200 18.42 -12.62 25.61
N PRO A 201 17.32 -13.18 25.07
CA PRO A 201 17.38 -14.44 24.34
C PRO A 201 18.27 -14.33 23.11
N TYR A 202 18.16 -13.23 22.37
CA TYR A 202 18.94 -12.99 21.16
C TYR A 202 20.43 -12.86 21.48
N VAL A 203 20.79 -12.08 22.49
CA VAL A 203 22.20 -11.89 22.91
C VAL A 203 22.82 -13.22 23.35
N LYS A 204 22.09 -14.05 24.11
CA LYS A 204 22.56 -15.38 24.51
C LYS A 204 22.80 -16.29 23.32
N THR A 205 21.88 -16.33 22.35
CA THR A 205 22.07 -17.11 21.11
C THR A 205 23.22 -16.57 20.27
N TRP A 206 23.39 -15.25 20.20
CA TRP A 206 24.49 -14.62 19.46
C TRP A 206 25.85 -15.02 20.05
N LEU A 207 26.02 -14.87 21.36
CA LEU A 207 27.23 -15.29 22.08
C LEU A 207 27.45 -16.80 22.00
N GLY A 208 26.38 -17.60 22.14
CA GLY A 208 26.42 -19.06 22.03
C GLY A 208 26.85 -19.57 20.65
N LYS A 209 26.60 -18.80 19.59
CA LYS A 209 27.10 -19.06 18.22
C LYS A 209 28.57 -18.64 18.03
N GLY A 210 29.29 -18.29 19.10
CA GLY A 210 30.67 -17.81 19.05
C GLY A 210 30.82 -16.41 18.44
N ARG A 211 29.73 -15.67 18.25
CA ARG A 211 29.76 -14.30 17.76
C ARG A 211 30.00 -13.35 18.92
N ARG A 212 30.79 -12.30 18.69
CA ARG A 212 31.29 -11.43 19.75
C ARG A 212 30.38 -10.23 20.02
N ALA A 213 30.49 -9.68 21.23
CA ALA A 213 29.84 -8.44 21.61
C ALA A 213 30.56 -7.23 20.99
N ALA A 214 29.83 -6.15 20.71
CA ALA A 214 30.37 -4.98 20.01
C ALA A 214 31.56 -4.29 20.71
N HIS A 215 31.76 -4.54 22.01
CA HIS A 215 32.85 -3.96 22.82
C HIS A 215 34.14 -4.80 22.85
N SER A 216 34.20 -5.95 22.16
CA SER A 216 35.42 -6.74 22.11
C SER A 216 36.42 -6.12 21.13
N THR A 217 37.50 -5.52 21.64
CA THR A 217 38.51 -4.74 20.91
C THR A 217 39.61 -5.56 20.22
N SER A 218 39.65 -6.90 20.39
CA SER A 218 40.60 -7.74 19.64
C SER A 218 39.90 -8.50 18.52
N CYS A 219 40.29 -8.20 17.29
CA CYS A 219 39.93 -8.98 16.12
C CYS A 219 40.71 -10.30 16.15
N MET A 220 40.00 -11.44 16.09
CA MET A 220 40.64 -12.60 15.44
C MET A 220 40.44 -12.34 13.96
N ALA A 221 41.52 -12.36 13.18
CA ALA A 221 41.45 -12.33 11.73
C ALA A 221 40.29 -13.22 11.25
N CYS A 222 39.52 -12.73 10.28
CA CYS A 222 38.49 -13.51 9.63
C CYS A 222 39.09 -14.86 9.22
N ARG A 223 38.78 -15.93 9.98
CA ARG A 223 39.00 -17.28 9.49
C ARG A 223 37.88 -17.51 8.50
N TYR A 224 38.13 -17.14 7.25
CA TYR A 224 37.39 -17.74 6.15
C TYR A 224 37.55 -19.24 6.32
N THR A 225 36.47 -19.93 6.70
CA THR A 225 36.34 -21.32 6.28
C THR A 225 36.26 -21.24 4.76
N GLU A 226 37.33 -21.68 4.09
CA GLU A 226 37.29 -21.94 2.66
C GLU A 226 36.17 -22.98 2.45
N GLU A 227 34.96 -22.51 2.17
CA GLU A 227 33.96 -23.38 1.56
C GLU A 227 34.56 -23.80 0.22
N GLU A 228 34.72 -25.11 0.02
CA GLU A 228 35.17 -25.66 -1.25
C GLU A 228 34.16 -25.24 -2.31
N SER A 229 34.48 -24.16 -3.03
CA SER A 229 33.73 -23.71 -4.19
C SER A 229 33.63 -24.87 -5.18
N TYR A 230 32.49 -25.03 -5.85
CA TYR A 230 32.28 -26.05 -6.88
C TYR A 230 33.42 -26.10 -7.93
N PHE A 231 34.14 -25.00 -8.12
CA PHE A 231 35.27 -24.86 -9.04
C PHE A 231 36.66 -25.11 -8.40
N SER A 232 36.75 -25.49 -7.12
CA SER A 232 38.03 -25.77 -6.44
C SER A 232 38.91 -26.82 -7.15
N PRO A 233 38.36 -27.88 -7.79
CA PRO A 233 39.16 -28.85 -8.52
C PRO A 233 39.85 -28.25 -9.76
N LEU A 234 39.19 -27.31 -10.44
CA LEU A 234 39.71 -26.63 -11.64
C LEU A 234 40.91 -25.74 -11.31
N TRP A 235 40.91 -25.09 -10.13
CA TRP A 235 42.03 -24.24 -9.72
C TRP A 235 43.25 -25.01 -9.24
N LYS A 236 43.06 -26.23 -8.72
CA LYS A 236 44.16 -27.15 -8.38
C LYS A 236 44.92 -27.63 -9.62
N MET A 237 44.24 -27.77 -10.77
CA MET A 237 44.86 -28.13 -12.05
C MET A 237 45.78 -27.05 -12.62
N TRP A 238 45.56 -25.78 -12.28
CA TRP A 238 46.34 -24.67 -12.84
C TRP A 238 47.64 -24.36 -12.08
N LYS A 239 47.86 -25.00 -10.92
CA LYS A 239 49.06 -24.83 -10.10
C LYS A 239 50.09 -25.96 -10.27
N SER A 240 49.88 -26.88 -11.20
CA SER A 240 50.79 -27.99 -11.50
C SER A 240 51.40 -27.92 -12.90
N VAL A 241 51.63 -26.70 -13.42
CA VAL A 241 52.52 -26.46 -14.58
C VAL A 241 53.58 -25.46 -14.16
#